data_AF-A0A259HHB7-F1
#
_entry.id   AF-A0A259HHB7-F1
#
_cell.length_a   1.000
_cell.length_b   1.000
_cell.length_c   1.000
_cell.angle_alpha   90.00
_cell.angle_beta   90.00
_cell.angle_gamma   90.00
#
_symmetry.space_group_name_H-M   'P 1'
#
loop_
_entity.id
_entity.type
_entity.pdbx_description
1 polymer ?
#
loop_
_entity_poly.entity_id
_entity_poly.type
_entity_poly.pdbx_seq_one_letter_code
_entity_poly.pdbx_strand_id
1 'polypeptide(L)'
;MTQIPELAKKMDSLWSLPIYPIADSQQVKLMTKVSDPPGLGNYIRYFTKQNSESFLPGQNSVFDDQVVDGKTYNVQVDRGVNRNLPRERDNYGFFLKGDTVSVKFCNINKAGYDFWRTWEFAFSSIGNPFSSPGKVLGNVDNGALGAFTGYAAQYKSLIIPK
;
A
#
# COMPACT_ATOMS: atom_id res chain seq x y z
N MET A 1 5.24 19.45 13.82
CA MET A 1 4.27 20.05 12.88
C MET A 1 4.05 19.08 11.74
N THR A 2 2.80 18.71 11.45
CA THR A 2 2.48 17.83 10.31
C THR A 2 2.59 18.62 9.01
N GLN A 3 3.35 18.09 8.06
CA GLN A 3 3.55 18.68 6.73
C GLN A 3 3.25 17.61 5.67
N ILE A 4 2.76 18.07 4.52
CA ILE A 4 2.66 17.22 3.32
C ILE A 4 4.07 17.16 2.72
N PRO A 5 4.69 15.97 2.58
CA PRO A 5 6.01 15.86 1.97
C PRO A 5 5.93 16.14 0.47
N GLU A 6 7.09 16.27 -0.18
CA GLU A 6 7.12 16.33 -1.63
C GLU A 6 6.71 15.00 -2.27
N LEU A 7 6.14 15.06 -3.48
CA LEU A 7 5.86 13.87 -4.28
C LEU A 7 7.15 13.42 -4.98
N ALA A 8 8.13 12.97 -4.20
CA ALA A 8 9.46 12.58 -4.66
C ALA A 8 9.41 11.23 -5.39
N LYS A 9 8.92 10.19 -4.71
CA LYS A 9 8.75 8.86 -5.28
C LYS A 9 7.50 8.79 -6.12
N LYS A 10 7.62 8.29 -7.36
CA LYS A 10 6.52 8.30 -8.33
C LYS A 10 6.31 6.93 -8.94
N MET A 11 5.06 6.66 -9.23
CA MET A 11 4.66 5.55 -10.07
C MET A 11 4.71 5.99 -11.53
N ASP A 12 5.40 5.21 -12.36
CA ASP A 12 5.62 5.50 -13.78
C ASP A 12 4.56 4.82 -14.65
N SER A 13 4.30 3.53 -14.40
CA SER A 13 3.38 2.73 -15.20
C SER A 13 2.66 1.67 -14.36
N LEU A 14 1.53 1.19 -14.88
CA LEU A 14 0.76 0.06 -14.36
C LEU A 14 0.58 -0.98 -15.47
N TRP A 15 0.70 -2.26 -15.12
CA TRP A 15 0.38 -3.37 -16.00
C TRP A 15 -0.09 -4.58 -15.18
N SER A 16 -0.77 -5.52 -15.83
CA SER A 16 -1.18 -6.79 -15.20
C SER A 16 -0.30 -7.94 -15.66
N LEU A 17 -0.02 -8.88 -14.76
CA LEU A 17 0.60 -10.17 -15.09
C LEU A 17 -0.34 -11.32 -14.75
N PRO A 18 -0.42 -12.37 -15.58
CA PRO A 18 -1.19 -13.57 -15.25
C PRO A 18 -0.58 -14.29 -14.04
N ILE A 19 -1.39 -15.08 -13.34
CA ILE A 19 -0.92 -15.93 -12.25
C ILE A 19 -0.40 -17.26 -12.84
N TYR A 20 0.92 -17.44 -12.80
CA TYR A 20 1.55 -18.73 -13.09
C TYR A 20 1.52 -19.64 -11.84
N PRO A 21 1.28 -20.96 -11.94
CA PRO A 21 1.09 -21.78 -13.16
C PRO A 21 -0.37 -21.97 -13.59
N ILE A 22 -1.32 -21.15 -13.14
CA ILE A 22 -2.75 -21.38 -13.39
C ILE A 22 -3.14 -20.78 -14.76
N ALA A 23 -2.98 -21.59 -15.81
CA ALA A 23 -3.17 -21.20 -17.21
C ALA A 23 -4.53 -20.52 -17.52
N ASP A 24 -5.60 -20.90 -16.81
CA ASP A 24 -6.96 -20.40 -17.03
C ASP A 24 -7.46 -19.45 -15.93
N SER A 25 -6.57 -18.92 -15.08
CA SER A 25 -7.00 -18.01 -14.03
C SER A 25 -7.56 -16.71 -14.60
N GLN A 26 -8.73 -16.32 -14.11
CA GLN A 26 -9.27 -14.96 -14.29
C GLN A 26 -8.55 -13.94 -13.40
N GLN A 27 -7.76 -14.41 -12.43
CA GLN A 27 -7.00 -13.54 -11.54
C GLN A 27 -5.69 -13.08 -12.18
N VAL A 28 -5.31 -11.85 -11.89
CA VAL A 28 -4.05 -11.24 -12.31
C VAL A 28 -3.39 -10.53 -11.14
N LYS A 29 -2.07 -10.39 -11.23
CA LYS A 29 -1.26 -9.51 -10.39
C LYS A 29 -1.24 -8.13 -11.01
N LEU A 30 -1.48 -7.08 -10.22
CA LEU A 30 -1.20 -5.72 -10.64
C LEU A 30 0.25 -5.40 -10.33
N MET A 31 0.96 -4.88 -11.32
CA MET A 31 2.36 -4.48 -11.21
C MET A 31 2.49 -3.00 -11.46
N THR A 32 3.48 -2.40 -10.82
CA THR A 32 3.84 -1.01 -10.99
C THR A 32 5.34 -0.84 -11.11
N LYS A 33 5.76 0.14 -11.91
CA LYS A 33 7.14 0.60 -12.00
C LYS A 33 7.24 1.87 -11.18
N VAL A 34 8.13 1.88 -10.20
CA VAL A 34 8.34 2.99 -9.28
C VAL A 34 9.72 3.56 -9.52
N SER A 35 9.78 4.87 -9.71
CA SER A 35 11.03 5.64 -9.76
C SER A 35 11.24 6.36 -8.44
N ASP A 36 12.39 6.08 -7.83
CA ASP A 36 12.83 6.65 -6.57
C ASP A 36 14.02 7.60 -6.82
N PRO A 37 13.90 8.89 -6.49
CA PRO A 37 15.01 9.82 -6.63
C PRO A 37 16.07 9.54 -5.56
N PRO A 38 17.36 9.77 -5.84
CA PRO A 38 18.43 9.56 -4.87
C PRO A 38 18.22 10.46 -3.64
N GLY A 39 18.26 9.87 -2.45
CA GLY A 39 18.11 10.56 -1.17
C GLY A 39 17.36 9.72 -0.15
N LEU A 40 17.83 9.72 1.10
CA LEU A 40 17.21 8.92 2.15
C LEU A 40 15.86 9.50 2.61
N GLY A 41 14.91 8.61 2.92
CA GLY A 41 13.74 8.94 3.76
C GLY A 41 12.42 9.11 3.02
N ASN A 42 12.26 8.57 1.80
CA ASN A 42 10.97 8.58 1.11
C ASN A 42 10.05 7.47 1.60
N TYR A 43 9.19 7.80 2.56
CA TYR A 43 8.17 6.86 3.01
C TYR A 43 6.94 6.93 2.12
N ILE A 44 6.42 5.76 1.73
CA ILE A 44 5.24 5.70 0.87
C ILE A 44 4.11 4.91 1.51
N ARG A 45 2.89 5.20 1.05
CA ARG A 45 1.69 4.43 1.30
C ARG A 45 0.88 4.29 0.02
N TYR A 46 0.32 3.11 -0.25
CA TYR A 46 -0.58 2.92 -1.39
C TYR A 46 -1.99 2.49 -0.97
N PHE A 47 -2.95 2.81 -1.85
CA PHE A 47 -4.32 2.33 -1.78
C PHE A 47 -4.75 1.87 -3.16
N THR A 48 -5.62 0.88 -3.23
CA THR A 48 -6.23 0.45 -4.50
C THR A 48 -7.74 0.52 -4.42
N LYS A 49 -8.36 0.77 -5.56
CA LYS A 49 -9.80 0.78 -5.79
C LYS A 49 -10.08 -0.13 -6.99
N GLN A 50 -10.94 -1.12 -6.80
CA GLN A 50 -11.44 -1.99 -7.85
C GLN A 50 -12.81 -1.47 -8.30
N ASN A 51 -12.97 -1.22 -9.60
CA ASN A 51 -14.21 -0.74 -10.22
C ASN A 51 -14.78 0.48 -9.47
N SER A 52 -15.95 0.34 -8.87
CA SER A 52 -16.67 1.41 -8.15
C SER A 52 -16.46 1.39 -6.64
N GLU A 53 -15.58 0.52 -6.12
CA GLU A 53 -15.33 0.39 -4.68
C GLU A 53 -14.59 1.60 -4.08
N SER A 54 -14.36 1.56 -2.77
CA SER A 54 -13.56 2.53 -2.04
C SER A 54 -12.06 2.29 -2.24
N PHE A 55 -11.25 3.36 -2.08
CA PHE A 55 -9.80 3.19 -1.96
C PHE A 55 -9.48 2.55 -0.61
N LEU A 56 -8.92 1.35 -0.65
CA LEU A 56 -8.53 0.59 0.52
C LEU A 56 -7.01 0.36 0.52
N PRO A 57 -6.35 0.43 1.69
CA PRO A 57 -4.93 0.09 1.77
C PRO A 57 -4.77 -1.42 1.63
N GLY A 58 -3.74 -1.86 0.90
CA GLY A 58 -3.31 -3.27 0.89
C GLY A 58 -2.94 -3.75 2.30
N GLN A 59 -2.76 -5.06 2.52
CA GLN A 59 -2.47 -5.58 3.87
C GLN A 59 -1.23 -4.94 4.49
N ASN A 60 -0.15 -4.88 3.70
CA ASN A 60 1.05 -4.10 3.98
C ASN A 60 1.04 -2.94 2.99
N SER A 61 0.64 -1.76 3.45
CA SER A 61 0.44 -0.62 2.57
C SER A 61 1.55 0.40 2.61
N VAL A 62 2.42 0.35 3.64
CA VAL A 62 3.51 1.29 3.86
C VAL A 62 4.90 0.68 3.66
N PHE A 63 5.81 1.45 3.03
CA PHE A 63 7.16 1.00 2.69
C PHE A 63 8.17 2.10 2.98
N ASP A 64 9.38 1.69 3.35
CA ASP A 64 10.56 2.54 3.57
C ASP A 64 11.58 2.31 2.44
N ASP A 65 12.36 3.34 2.19
CA ASP A 65 13.26 3.51 1.06
C ASP A 65 14.65 2.91 1.26
N GLN A 66 14.96 2.47 2.49
CA GLN A 66 16.31 2.08 2.92
C GLN A 66 16.95 0.95 2.09
N VAL A 67 16.20 0.26 1.22
CA VAL A 67 16.67 -0.88 0.43
C VAL A 67 16.85 -0.54 -1.07
N VAL A 68 16.21 0.52 -1.59
CA VAL A 68 16.12 0.77 -3.05
C VAL A 68 16.32 2.24 -3.42
N ASP A 69 17.27 2.90 -2.78
CA ASP A 69 17.62 4.31 -3.03
C ASP A 69 18.13 4.54 -4.47
N GLY A 70 17.54 5.52 -5.15
CA GLY A 70 18.00 6.01 -6.46
C GLY A 70 17.79 5.06 -7.63
N LYS A 71 16.93 4.03 -7.47
CA LYS A 71 16.68 3.01 -8.49
C LYS A 71 15.23 3.03 -8.94
N THR A 72 15.04 2.64 -10.19
CA THR A 72 13.73 2.30 -10.71
C THR A 72 13.51 0.80 -10.60
N TYR A 73 12.37 0.40 -10.05
CA TYR A 73 12.09 -1.01 -9.78
C TYR A 73 10.62 -1.35 -10.00
N ASN A 74 10.34 -2.65 -10.19
CA ASN A 74 9.00 -3.16 -10.39
C ASN A 74 8.52 -3.84 -9.11
N VAL A 75 7.30 -3.53 -8.66
CA VAL A 75 6.66 -4.17 -7.51
C VAL A 75 5.22 -4.56 -7.83
N GLN A 76 4.75 -5.60 -7.15
CA GLN A 76 3.34 -5.96 -7.14
C GLN A 76 2.58 -4.99 -6.24
N VAL A 77 1.38 -4.59 -6.66
CA VAL A 77 0.44 -3.81 -5.86
C VAL A 77 -0.75 -4.71 -5.55
N ASP A 78 -0.94 -5.03 -4.28
CA ASP A 78 -2.04 -5.88 -3.87
C ASP A 78 -3.38 -5.14 -3.87
N ARG A 79 -4.46 -5.90 -4.06
CA ARG A 79 -5.81 -5.41 -3.80
C ARG A 79 -5.98 -4.96 -2.35
N GLY A 80 -6.67 -3.84 -2.18
CA GLY A 80 -6.96 -3.23 -0.90
C GLY A 80 -7.85 -4.11 -0.04
N VAL A 81 -7.65 -4.05 1.27
CA VAL A 81 -8.32 -4.94 2.22
C VAL A 81 -9.29 -4.14 3.09
N ASN A 82 -10.56 -4.52 3.08
CA ASN A 82 -11.52 -4.02 4.05
C ASN A 82 -11.32 -4.74 5.39
N ARG A 83 -10.60 -4.09 6.30
CA ARG A 83 -10.23 -4.63 7.61
C ARG A 83 -11.39 -4.73 8.61
N ASN A 84 -12.58 -4.25 8.25
CA ASN A 84 -13.81 -4.41 9.04
C ASN A 84 -14.57 -5.70 8.69
N LEU A 85 -14.13 -6.43 7.67
CA LEU A 85 -14.72 -7.71 7.25
C LEU A 85 -13.79 -8.87 7.64
N PRO A 86 -14.31 -10.11 7.72
CA PRO A 86 -13.49 -11.30 7.88
C PRO A 86 -12.38 -11.35 6.82
N ARG A 87 -11.20 -11.84 7.20
CA ARG A 87 -10.06 -11.96 6.27
C ARG A 87 -10.42 -12.91 5.12
N GLU A 88 -10.44 -12.36 3.91
CA GLU A 88 -10.53 -13.14 2.67
C GLU A 88 -9.20 -13.82 2.40
N ARG A 89 -9.20 -15.16 2.25
CA ARG A 89 -7.96 -15.93 2.03
C ARG A 89 -7.74 -16.33 0.57
N ASP A 90 -8.83 -16.55 -0.18
CA ASP A 90 -8.75 -17.26 -1.46
C ASP A 90 -8.35 -16.36 -2.64
N ASN A 91 -8.75 -15.07 -2.60
CA ASN A 91 -8.45 -14.09 -3.66
C ASN A 91 -7.56 -12.94 -3.16
N TYR A 92 -6.85 -13.16 -2.06
CA TYR A 92 -6.08 -12.10 -1.42
C TYR A 92 -5.04 -11.50 -2.38
N GLY A 93 -5.07 -10.18 -2.53
CA GLY A 93 -4.07 -9.42 -3.29
C GLY A 93 -4.23 -9.44 -4.82
N PHE A 94 -5.15 -10.22 -5.38
CA PHE A 94 -5.36 -10.31 -6.83
C PHE A 94 -6.53 -9.46 -7.33
N PHE A 95 -6.50 -9.14 -8.62
CA PHE A 95 -7.60 -8.52 -9.37
C PHE A 95 -8.11 -9.47 -10.44
N LEU A 96 -9.27 -9.19 -11.03
CA LEU A 96 -9.81 -9.98 -12.12
C LEU A 96 -9.59 -9.30 -13.46
N LYS A 97 -9.49 -10.11 -14.51
CA LYS A 97 -9.53 -9.63 -15.89
C LYS A 97 -10.83 -8.87 -16.16
N GLY A 98 -10.72 -7.74 -16.86
CA GLY A 98 -11.85 -6.84 -17.13
C GLY A 98 -12.11 -5.79 -16.03
N ASP A 99 -11.49 -5.89 -14.86
CA ASP A 99 -11.61 -4.85 -13.84
C ASP A 99 -10.95 -3.53 -14.26
N THR A 100 -11.53 -2.43 -13.80
CA THR A 100 -10.84 -1.13 -13.77
C THR A 100 -10.22 -0.93 -12.41
N VAL A 101 -8.89 -0.90 -12.34
CA VAL A 101 -8.17 -0.72 -11.07
C VAL A 101 -7.54 0.66 -11.03
N SER A 102 -7.75 1.38 -9.93
CA SER A 102 -7.09 2.66 -9.65
C SER A 102 -6.17 2.53 -8.45
N VAL A 103 -4.94 3.01 -8.59
CA VAL A 103 -3.92 3.04 -7.52
C VAL A 103 -3.71 4.48 -7.10
N LYS A 104 -3.87 4.74 -5.80
CA LYS A 104 -3.48 5.98 -5.14
C LYS A 104 -2.13 5.74 -4.45
N PHE A 105 -1.07 6.29 -5.00
CA PHE A 105 0.29 6.20 -4.48
C PHE A 105 0.63 7.49 -3.73
N CYS A 106 1.04 7.39 -2.46
CA CYS A 106 1.26 8.56 -1.62
C CYS A 106 2.67 8.58 -1.05
N ASN A 107 3.31 9.75 -1.07
CA ASN A 107 4.45 10.03 -0.20
C ASN A 107 3.92 10.54 1.15
N ILE A 108 4.49 10.04 2.23
CA ILE A 108 4.18 10.39 3.63
C ILE A 108 5.47 10.69 4.39
N ASN A 109 5.37 11.37 5.52
CA ASN A 109 6.52 11.58 6.39
C ASN A 109 6.78 10.37 7.30
N LYS A 110 7.95 10.36 7.94
CA LYS A 110 8.35 9.29 8.88
C LYS A 110 7.32 9.03 9.98
N ALA A 111 6.78 10.09 10.58
CA ALA A 111 5.80 9.97 11.66
C ALA A 111 4.52 9.25 11.20
N GLY A 112 4.02 9.56 10.00
CA GLY A 112 2.90 8.86 9.39
C GLY A 112 3.24 7.40 9.09
N TYR A 113 4.43 7.15 8.53
CA TYR A 113 4.90 5.80 8.25
C TYR A 113 4.97 4.93 9.51
N ASP A 114 5.59 5.44 10.58
CA ASP A 114 5.75 4.73 11.84
C ASP A 114 4.40 4.37 12.46
N PHE A 115 3.43 5.29 12.42
CA PHE A 115 2.06 5.00 12.87
C PHE A 115 1.44 3.86 12.05
N TRP A 116 1.41 3.98 10.71
CA TRP A 116 0.72 3.00 9.88
C TRP A 116 1.39 1.63 9.90
N ARG A 117 2.72 1.58 9.91
CA ARG A 117 3.46 0.32 10.01
C ARG A 117 3.16 -0.39 11.33
N THR A 118 3.20 0.33 12.45
CA THR A 118 2.94 -0.28 13.76
C THR A 118 1.47 -0.64 13.95
N TRP A 119 0.56 0.13 13.38
CA TRP A 119 -0.87 -0.21 13.35
C TRP A 119 -1.16 -1.45 12.51
N GLU A 120 -0.60 -1.54 11.29
CA GLU A 120 -0.77 -2.71 10.41
C GLU A 120 -0.15 -3.98 11.01
N PHE A 121 0.99 -3.85 11.69
CA PHE A 121 1.60 -4.93 12.46
C PHE A 121 0.71 -5.38 13.62
N ALA A 122 0.24 -4.45 14.46
CA ALA A 122 -0.63 -4.76 15.60
C ALA A 122 -1.93 -5.45 15.15
N PHE A 123 -2.55 -4.96 14.06
CA PHE A 123 -3.73 -5.58 13.46
C PHE A 123 -3.45 -7.00 12.95
N SER A 124 -2.28 -7.22 12.34
CA SER A 124 -1.91 -8.54 11.81
C SER A 124 -1.67 -9.57 12.92
N SER A 125 -1.22 -9.12 14.09
CA SER A 125 -0.97 -9.91 15.31
C SER A 125 -2.22 -10.29 16.10
N ILE A 126 -3.39 -9.69 15.84
CA ILE A 126 -4.65 -10.04 16.52
C ILE A 126 -4.96 -11.53 16.33
N GLY A 127 -5.13 -12.24 17.45
CA GLY A 127 -5.44 -13.67 17.46
C GLY A 127 -4.22 -14.60 17.38
N ASN A 128 -2.99 -14.08 17.35
CA ASN A 128 -1.77 -14.88 17.45
C ASN A 128 -1.24 -14.94 18.90
N PRO A 129 -1.32 -16.09 19.59
CA PRO A 129 -0.91 -16.23 21.00
C PRO A 129 0.61 -16.15 21.21
N PHE A 130 1.41 -16.18 20.14
CA PHE A 130 2.86 -16.05 20.18
C PHE A 130 3.36 -14.69 19.66
N SER A 131 2.44 -13.76 19.33
CA SER A 131 2.83 -12.43 18.88
C SER A 131 3.31 -11.58 20.07
N SER A 132 4.42 -10.85 19.87
CA SER A 132 4.86 -9.86 20.86
C SER A 132 3.86 -8.70 20.91
N PRO A 133 3.58 -8.12 22.09
CA PRO A 133 2.74 -6.93 22.20
C PRO A 133 3.31 -5.78 21.36
N GLY A 134 2.60 -5.40 20.30
CA GLY A 134 2.96 -4.26 19.46
C GLY A 134 2.35 -2.98 20.01
N LYS A 135 3.16 -1.96 20.31
CA LYS A 135 2.66 -0.61 20.62
C LYS A 135 2.45 0.16 19.31
N VAL A 136 1.22 0.60 19.05
CA VAL A 136 0.94 1.53 17.95
C VAL A 136 1.53 2.90 18.31
N LEU A 137 2.38 3.44 17.44
CA LEU A 137 3.05 4.72 17.63
C LEU A 137 2.16 5.85 17.14
N GLY A 138 1.60 6.67 18.03
CA GLY A 138 0.89 7.90 17.66
C GLY A 138 1.83 9.03 17.24
N ASN A 139 1.31 10.03 16.52
CA ASN A 139 2.04 11.25 16.17
C ASN A 139 1.33 12.55 16.58
N VAL A 140 0.36 12.45 17.49
CA VAL A 140 -0.42 13.57 18.02
C VAL A 140 -0.03 13.80 19.48
N ASP A 141 0.16 15.06 19.86
CA ASP A 141 0.61 15.47 21.19
C ASP A 141 -0.56 15.57 22.22
N ASN A 142 -0.24 15.97 23.45
CA ASN A 142 -1.19 16.20 24.55
C ASN A 142 -2.00 14.96 24.97
N GLY A 143 -1.41 13.77 24.86
CA GLY A 143 -2.04 12.52 25.30
C GLY A 143 -3.14 11.99 24.38
N ALA A 144 -3.32 12.61 23.20
CA ALA A 144 -4.22 12.09 22.19
C ALA A 144 -3.70 10.79 21.55
N LEU A 145 -4.63 9.96 21.08
CA LEU A 145 -4.34 8.73 20.35
C LEU A 145 -4.63 8.90 18.87
N GLY A 146 -3.83 8.26 18.03
CA GLY A 146 -4.01 8.24 16.58
C GLY A 146 -2.89 8.94 15.83
N ALA A 147 -3.19 9.30 14.58
CA ALA A 147 -2.25 10.03 13.75
C ALA A 147 -2.91 11.12 12.89
N PHE A 148 -2.17 12.21 12.72
CA PHE A 148 -2.45 13.28 11.78
C PHE A 148 -1.32 13.31 10.73
N THR A 149 -1.62 12.90 9.50
CA THR A 149 -0.62 12.67 8.43
C THR A 149 -1.04 13.36 7.13
N GLY A 150 -0.13 14.14 6.55
CA GLY A 150 -0.26 14.69 5.20
C GLY A 150 0.16 13.68 4.14
N TYR A 151 -0.57 13.65 3.02
CA TYR A 151 -0.32 12.73 1.90
C TYR A 151 -0.10 13.52 0.61
N ALA A 152 1.09 13.41 0.01
CA ALA A 152 1.29 13.84 -1.37
C ALA A 152 0.91 12.69 -2.30
N ALA A 153 -0.22 12.82 -3.00
CA ALA A 153 -0.83 11.70 -3.72
C ALA A 153 -0.70 11.82 -5.24
N GLN A 154 -0.41 10.68 -5.87
CA GLN A 154 -0.48 10.45 -7.32
C GLN A 154 -1.51 9.35 -7.57
N TYR A 155 -2.23 9.47 -8.69
CA TYR A 155 -3.22 8.48 -9.10
C TYR A 155 -2.86 7.93 -10.49
N LYS A 156 -3.00 6.62 -10.68
CA LYS A 156 -3.05 5.99 -12.01
C LYS A 156 -4.09 4.89 -12.02
N SER A 157 -4.61 4.61 -13.21
CA SER A 157 -5.61 3.57 -13.42
C SER A 157 -5.21 2.66 -14.57
N LEU A 158 -5.66 1.41 -14.50
CA LEU A 158 -5.49 0.39 -15.53
C LEU A 158 -6.84 -0.32 -15.71
N ILE A 159 -7.28 -0.45 -16.96
CA ILE A 159 -8.33 -1.40 -17.32
C ILE A 159 -7.61 -2.70 -17.65
N ILE A 160 -7.87 -3.75 -16.87
CA ILE A 160 -7.21 -5.04 -17.02
C ILE A 160 -7.78 -5.74 -18.27
N PRO A 161 -6.96 -6.14 -19.24
CA PRO A 161 -7.42 -6.86 -20.43
C PRO A 161 -8.13 -8.17 -20.08
N LYS A 162 -9.10 -8.57 -20.91
CA LYS A 162 -9.79 -9.88 -20.84
C LYS A 162 -8.92 -11.01 -21.38
#